data_AF-R5BA51-F1
#
_entry.id   AF-R5BA51-F1
#
_cell.length_a   1.000
_cell.length_b   1.000
_cell.length_c   1.000
_cell.angle_alpha   90.00
_cell.angle_beta   90.00
_cell.angle_gamma   90.00
#
_symmetry.space_group_name_H-M   'P 1'
#
loop_
_entity.id
_entity.type
_entity.pdbx_description
1 polymer ?
#
loop_
_entity_poly.entity_id
_entity_poly.type
_entity_poly.pdbx_seq_one_letter_code
_entity_poly.pdbx_strand_id
1 'polypeptide(L)'
;MVVAGHTFGLLAALLYVCLLVVIYVLRDRWPLFRHLAGRKACLTSISIVLFLLLVFGLVPQDGGRDGFFGVLGFRNMSRSPIFILALLLLATSVTLNAIGDIHRFSKHRLGVTCAHLGLSVILIAGLFGSGGTVRTVMIAMPNVPDHQARNEVTYEYVKLPFELTLRDFSVYEYSSEVTLTLPDGRSSEIKIAVNHPAKVGSWWIYQSDYLSDTERGEFASIFKCVCSPLSEVFRIALWLLLVSAAAMVFFAGFKPSFGKKGPLSVKLQDGAAPLGCGTFNEKEERL
;
A
#
# COMPACT_ATOMS: atom_id res chain seq x y z
N MET A 1 -8.15 -25.54 -8.65
CA MET A 1 -6.90 -24.97 -8.07
C MET A 1 -6.98 -23.47 -7.75
N VAL A 2 -7.81 -22.66 -8.42
CA VAL A 2 -7.92 -21.20 -8.17
C VAL A 2 -8.40 -20.84 -6.74
N VAL A 3 -9.32 -21.61 -6.16
CA VAL A 3 -9.89 -21.34 -4.82
C VAL A 3 -8.85 -21.43 -3.69
N ALA A 4 -7.85 -22.31 -3.81
CA ALA A 4 -6.88 -22.57 -2.73
C ALA A 4 -5.86 -21.43 -2.51
N GLY A 5 -5.49 -20.69 -3.58
CA GLY A 5 -4.59 -19.55 -3.48
C GLY A 5 -5.23 -18.34 -2.77
N HIS A 6 -6.54 -18.14 -2.99
CA HIS A 6 -7.30 -17.06 -2.35
C HIS A 6 -7.39 -17.23 -0.82
N THR A 7 -7.55 -18.47 -0.35
CA THR A 7 -7.70 -18.76 1.09
C THR A 7 -6.38 -18.65 1.84
N PHE A 8 -5.25 -19.03 1.25
CA PHE A 8 -3.95 -19.04 1.94
C PHE A 8 -3.49 -17.61 2.31
N GLY A 9 -3.56 -16.67 1.37
CA GLY A 9 -3.15 -15.28 1.63
C GLY A 9 -4.00 -14.61 2.71
N LEU A 10 -5.31 -14.85 2.69
CA LEU A 10 -6.23 -14.31 3.68
C LEU A 10 -6.00 -14.93 5.08
N LEU A 11 -5.82 -16.25 5.15
CA LEU A 11 -5.47 -16.95 6.39
C LEU A 11 -4.13 -16.46 6.96
N ALA A 12 -3.11 -16.29 6.12
CA ALA A 12 -1.81 -15.78 6.53
C ALA A 12 -1.91 -14.33 7.07
N ALA A 13 -2.68 -13.47 6.40
CA ALA A 13 -2.95 -12.11 6.87
C ALA A 13 -3.67 -12.10 8.23
N LEU A 14 -4.67 -12.96 8.40
CA LEU A 14 -5.43 -13.07 9.65
C LEU A 14 -4.55 -13.58 10.79
N LEU A 15 -3.78 -14.65 10.56
CA LEU A 15 -2.79 -15.17 11.51
C LEU A 15 -1.78 -14.08 11.92
N TYR A 16 -1.28 -13.32 10.94
CA TYR A 16 -0.34 -12.22 11.18
C TYR A 16 -0.96 -11.13 12.08
N VAL A 17 -2.20 -10.70 11.81
CA VAL A 17 -2.90 -9.73 12.66
C VAL A 17 -3.14 -10.28 14.07
N CYS A 18 -3.56 -11.54 14.20
CA CYS A 18 -3.71 -12.20 15.50
C CYS A 18 -2.40 -12.21 16.29
N LEU A 19 -1.28 -12.54 15.64
CA LEU A 19 0.05 -12.50 16.25
C LEU A 19 0.40 -11.09 16.76
N LEU A 20 0.11 -10.05 15.99
CA LEU A 20 0.37 -8.66 16.41
C LEU A 20 -0.51 -8.24 17.60
N VAL A 21 -1.77 -8.70 17.66
CA VAL A 21 -2.64 -8.47 18.82
C VAL A 21 -2.08 -9.16 20.06
N VAL A 22 -1.60 -10.40 19.94
CA VAL A 22 -0.92 -11.10 21.03
C VAL A 22 0.31 -10.33 21.50
N ILE A 23 1.19 -9.90 20.58
CA ILE A 23 2.37 -9.07 20.90
C ILE A 23 1.97 -7.78 21.63
N TYR A 24 0.88 -7.14 21.22
CA TYR A 24 0.36 -5.95 21.88
C TYR A 24 -0.16 -6.22 23.30
N VAL A 25 -0.84 -7.34 23.54
CA VAL A 25 -1.30 -7.73 24.89
C VAL A 25 -0.12 -8.04 25.81
N LEU A 26 0.93 -8.66 25.28
CA LEU A 26 2.17 -8.96 26.02
C LEU A 26 3.12 -7.76 26.14
N ARG A 27 2.71 -6.54 25.74
CA ARG A 27 3.56 -5.34 25.71
C ARG A 27 4.24 -5.01 27.04
N ASP A 28 3.59 -5.28 28.17
CA ASP A 28 4.10 -4.94 29.49
C ASP A 28 5.18 -5.92 29.95
N ARG A 29 5.19 -7.12 29.36
CA ARG A 29 6.17 -8.18 29.66
C ARG A 29 7.39 -8.10 28.75
N TRP A 30 7.23 -7.65 27.49
CA TRP A 30 8.25 -7.82 26.44
C TRP A 30 8.82 -6.46 25.99
N PRO A 31 10.13 -6.16 26.25
CA PRO A 31 10.75 -4.89 25.84
C PRO A 31 10.88 -4.77 24.32
N LEU A 32 10.72 -5.88 23.57
CA LEU A 32 10.70 -5.89 22.11
C LEU A 32 9.57 -5.03 21.54
N PHE A 33 8.42 -4.96 22.23
CA PHE A 33 7.31 -4.10 21.81
C PHE A 33 7.75 -2.64 21.65
N ARG A 34 8.60 -2.13 22.56
CA ARG A 34 9.12 -0.76 22.50
C ARG A 34 10.01 -0.51 21.29
N HIS A 35 10.70 -1.55 20.82
CA HIS A 35 11.57 -1.48 19.64
C HIS A 35 10.80 -1.59 18.33
N LEU A 36 9.64 -2.25 18.30
CA LEU A 36 8.83 -2.39 17.08
C LEU A 36 7.78 -1.27 16.94
N ALA A 37 7.13 -0.87 18.03
CA ALA A 37 6.09 0.17 18.00
C ALA A 37 6.62 1.58 18.33
N GLY A 38 7.90 1.72 18.65
CA GLY A 38 8.49 3.00 19.02
C GLY A 38 8.53 4.02 17.87
N ARG A 39 8.49 5.31 18.20
CA ARG A 39 8.60 6.40 17.20
C ARG A 39 9.87 6.28 16.34
N LYS A 40 10.99 5.87 16.96
CA LYS A 40 12.27 5.64 16.27
C LYS A 40 12.15 4.53 15.22
N ALA A 41 11.48 3.43 15.58
CA ALA A 41 11.28 2.27 14.71
C ALA A 41 10.43 2.59 13.47
N CYS A 42 9.35 3.33 13.68
CA CYS A 42 8.50 3.82 12.61
C CYS A 42 9.31 4.68 11.62
N LEU A 43 10.03 5.70 12.15
CA LEU A 43 10.87 6.57 11.30
C LEU A 43 11.93 5.76 10.54
N THR A 44 12.62 4.83 11.19
CA THR A 44 13.62 3.99 10.51
C THR A 44 12.99 3.11 9.43
N SER A 45 11.82 2.52 9.68
CA SER A 45 11.14 1.67 8.70
C SER A 45 10.69 2.47 7.47
N ILE A 46 10.16 3.68 7.67
CA ILE A 46 9.78 4.59 6.58
C ILE A 46 11.01 5.01 5.79
N SER A 47 12.10 5.41 6.46
CA SER A 47 13.35 5.80 5.79
C SER A 47 13.93 4.66 4.94
N ILE A 48 13.93 3.42 5.45
CA ILE A 48 14.40 2.25 4.70
C ILE A 48 13.50 2.00 3.47
N VAL A 49 12.18 2.01 3.64
CA VAL A 49 11.25 1.78 2.53
C VAL A 49 11.37 2.88 1.47
N LEU A 50 11.47 4.15 1.87
CA LEU A 50 11.65 5.27 0.93
C LEU A 50 12.97 5.14 0.16
N PHE A 51 14.07 4.77 0.83
CA PHE A 51 15.34 4.51 0.16
C PHE A 51 15.24 3.37 -0.85
N LEU A 52 14.59 2.26 -0.47
CA LEU A 52 14.39 1.13 -1.40
C LEU A 52 13.46 1.50 -2.56
N LEU A 53 12.44 2.33 -2.34
CA LEU A 53 11.57 2.84 -3.41
C LEU A 53 12.34 3.77 -4.37
N LEU A 54 13.27 4.58 -3.86
CA LEU A 54 14.19 5.36 -4.71
C LEU A 54 15.03 4.43 -5.60
N VAL A 55 15.65 3.40 -5.02
CA VAL A 55 16.43 2.41 -5.78
C VAL A 55 15.54 1.68 -6.80
N PHE A 56 14.32 1.32 -6.40
CA PHE A 56 13.34 0.66 -7.26
C PHE A 56 12.99 1.50 -8.50
N GLY A 57 12.90 2.82 -8.37
CA GLY A 57 12.63 3.73 -9.47
C GLY A 57 13.85 4.06 -10.36
N LEU A 58 15.07 3.93 -9.82
CA LEU A 58 16.31 4.25 -10.56
C LEU A 58 16.95 3.04 -11.24
N VAL A 59 16.72 1.83 -10.74
CA VAL A 59 17.32 0.59 -11.26
C VAL A 59 16.35 -0.12 -12.21
N PRO A 60 16.79 -0.53 -13.41
CA PRO A 60 15.99 -1.34 -14.32
C PRO A 60 15.47 -2.62 -13.67
N GLN A 61 14.18 -2.90 -13.83
CA GLN A 61 13.51 -4.08 -13.28
C GLN A 61 13.38 -5.20 -14.32
N ASP A 62 14.51 -5.64 -14.86
CA ASP A 62 14.57 -6.63 -15.95
C ASP A 62 14.67 -8.08 -15.47
N GLY A 63 14.77 -8.31 -14.15
CA GLY A 63 14.84 -9.64 -13.56
C GLY A 63 16.18 -10.36 -13.74
N GLY A 64 17.16 -9.74 -14.38
CA GLY A 64 18.52 -10.29 -14.54
C GLY A 64 19.22 -10.48 -13.19
N ARG A 65 20.12 -11.47 -13.09
CA ARG A 65 20.95 -11.69 -11.88
C ARG A 65 22.36 -11.12 -12.04
N ASP A 66 22.59 -10.39 -13.12
CA ASP A 66 23.91 -10.04 -13.59
C ASP A 66 24.39 -8.75 -12.91
N GLY A 67 25.63 -8.78 -12.43
CA GLY A 67 26.27 -7.68 -11.71
C GLY A 67 25.81 -7.52 -10.24
N PHE A 68 26.40 -6.55 -9.56
CA PHE A 68 26.19 -6.28 -8.13
C PHE A 68 24.71 -6.08 -7.74
N PHE A 69 23.98 -5.30 -8.54
CA PHE A 69 22.55 -5.02 -8.32
C PHE A 69 21.65 -6.25 -8.55
N GLY A 70 22.06 -7.18 -9.43
CA GLY A 70 21.33 -8.43 -9.66
C GLY A 70 21.44 -9.39 -8.47
N VAL A 71 22.64 -9.51 -7.87
CA VAL A 71 22.89 -10.39 -6.71
C VAL A 71 22.12 -9.94 -5.47
N LEU A 72 22.04 -8.62 -5.21
CA LEU A 72 21.23 -8.07 -4.11
C LEU A 72 19.72 -8.15 -4.36
N GLY A 73 19.29 -8.57 -5.56
CA GLY A 73 17.88 -8.67 -5.93
C GLY A 73 17.24 -7.33 -6.29
N PHE A 74 18.02 -6.29 -6.57
CA PHE A 74 17.50 -4.95 -6.92
C PHE A 74 16.93 -4.87 -8.34
N ARG A 75 17.30 -5.80 -9.23
CA ARG A 75 16.69 -5.96 -10.58
C ARG A 75 15.33 -6.66 -10.57
N ASN A 76 14.95 -7.29 -9.45
CA ASN A 76 13.64 -7.89 -9.23
C ASN A 76 13.12 -7.53 -7.82
N MET A 77 13.06 -6.23 -7.56
CA MET A 77 12.90 -5.69 -6.20
C MET A 77 11.60 -6.16 -5.53
N SER A 78 10.50 -6.26 -6.29
CA SER A 78 9.19 -6.66 -5.75
C SER A 78 9.17 -8.09 -5.17
N ARG A 79 10.08 -8.95 -5.63
CA ARG A 79 10.27 -10.31 -5.14
C ARG A 79 11.50 -10.46 -4.25
N SER A 80 12.24 -9.37 -4.03
CA SER A 80 13.46 -9.40 -3.21
C SER A 80 13.11 -9.50 -1.72
N PRO A 81 13.82 -10.36 -0.95
CA PRO A 81 13.59 -10.48 0.48
C PRO A 81 13.87 -9.17 1.23
N ILE A 82 14.83 -8.36 0.77
CA ILE A 82 15.16 -7.08 1.41
C ILE A 82 13.96 -6.13 1.39
N PHE A 83 13.27 -6.06 0.25
CA PHE A 83 12.09 -5.22 0.08
C PHE A 83 10.90 -5.75 0.88
N ILE A 84 10.66 -7.07 0.82
CA ILE A 84 9.57 -7.72 1.57
C ILE A 84 9.77 -7.54 3.08
N LEU A 85 10.98 -7.73 3.61
CA LEU A 85 11.28 -7.54 5.02
C LEU A 85 11.14 -6.08 5.46
N ALA A 86 11.55 -5.13 4.63
CA ALA A 86 11.36 -3.70 4.90
C ALA A 86 9.88 -3.34 4.97
N LEU A 87 9.07 -3.82 4.02
CA LEU A 87 7.61 -3.65 4.04
C LEU A 87 6.96 -4.35 5.24
N LEU A 88 7.42 -5.54 5.61
CA LEU A 88 6.94 -6.27 6.79
C LEU A 88 7.26 -5.52 8.09
N LEU A 89 8.44 -4.92 8.20
CA LEU A 89 8.83 -4.10 9.35
C LEU A 89 7.95 -2.84 9.45
N LEU A 90 7.72 -2.16 8.33
CA LEU A 90 6.82 -1.00 8.27
C LEU A 90 5.38 -1.41 8.65
N ALA A 91 4.88 -2.50 8.06
CA ALA A 91 3.54 -3.03 8.35
C ALA A 91 3.38 -3.37 9.82
N THR A 92 4.39 -4.01 10.43
CA THR A 92 4.40 -4.36 11.86
C THR A 92 4.33 -3.11 12.72
N SER A 93 5.19 -2.12 12.44
CA SER A 93 5.29 -0.89 13.23
C SER A 93 3.99 -0.07 13.18
N VAL A 94 3.43 0.10 11.97
CA VAL A 94 2.19 0.86 11.76
C VAL A 94 0.99 0.13 12.37
N THR A 95 0.92 -1.20 12.25
CA THR A 95 -0.22 -1.98 12.77
C THR A 95 -0.23 -2.06 14.29
N LEU A 96 0.92 -2.19 14.95
CA LEU A 96 0.98 -2.11 16.41
C LEU A 96 0.55 -0.72 16.93
N ASN A 97 0.92 0.35 16.22
CA ASN A 97 0.47 1.70 16.53
C ASN A 97 -1.04 1.87 16.28
N ALA A 98 -1.57 1.31 15.19
CA ALA A 98 -3.01 1.31 14.91
C ALA A 98 -3.79 0.60 16.03
N ILE A 99 -3.36 -0.59 16.47
CA ILE A 99 -3.96 -1.30 17.61
C ILE A 99 -3.92 -0.44 18.88
N GLY A 100 -2.79 0.23 19.14
CA GLY A 100 -2.63 1.13 20.26
C GLY A 100 -3.55 2.35 20.24
N ASP A 101 -3.77 2.92 19.06
CA ASP A 101 -4.67 4.06 18.84
C ASP A 101 -6.14 3.65 18.98
N ILE A 102 -6.52 2.47 18.48
CA ILE A 102 -7.87 1.90 18.60
C ILE A 102 -8.20 1.62 20.07
N HIS A 103 -7.28 1.04 20.84
CA HIS A 103 -7.50 0.75 22.27
C HIS A 103 -7.68 2.02 23.11
N ARG A 104 -6.98 3.11 22.79
CA ARG A 104 -7.09 4.41 23.49
C ARG A 104 -7.88 5.40 22.64
N PHE A 105 -9.02 4.94 22.15
CA PHE A 105 -9.85 5.67 21.21
C PHE A 105 -10.20 7.08 21.73
N SER A 106 -9.95 8.08 20.89
CA SER A 106 -10.33 9.47 21.17
C SER A 106 -10.90 10.10 19.90
N LYS A 107 -12.08 10.73 20.02
CA LYS A 107 -12.76 11.39 18.90
C LYS A 107 -11.89 12.47 18.25
N HIS A 108 -11.03 13.14 19.02
CA HIS A 108 -10.13 14.18 18.51
C HIS A 108 -8.95 13.64 17.69
N ARG A 109 -8.63 12.34 17.81
CA ARG A 109 -7.53 11.69 17.07
C ARG A 109 -8.03 10.74 15.99
N LEU A 110 -9.32 10.79 15.67
CA LEU A 110 -9.96 9.90 14.70
C LEU A 110 -9.26 9.89 13.35
N GLY A 111 -8.86 11.07 12.84
CA GLY A 111 -8.07 11.14 11.61
C GLY A 111 -6.79 10.31 11.70
N VAL A 112 -6.03 10.45 12.78
CA VAL A 112 -4.76 9.71 12.97
C VAL A 112 -4.99 8.22 13.08
N THR A 113 -6.01 7.80 13.83
CA THR A 113 -6.38 6.38 13.95
C THR A 113 -6.79 5.80 12.59
N CYS A 114 -7.59 6.52 11.80
CA CYS A 114 -7.99 6.09 10.46
C CYS A 114 -6.80 6.03 9.49
N ALA A 115 -5.83 6.94 9.60
CA ALA A 115 -4.60 6.89 8.80
C ALA A 115 -3.79 5.62 9.07
N HIS A 116 -3.48 5.35 10.35
CA HIS A 116 -2.71 4.17 10.72
C HIS A 116 -3.46 2.89 10.35
N LEU A 117 -4.78 2.83 10.55
CA LEU A 117 -5.60 1.68 10.17
C LEU A 117 -5.60 1.48 8.65
N GLY A 118 -5.86 2.54 7.86
CA GLY A 118 -5.86 2.45 6.40
C GLY A 118 -4.52 2.01 5.82
N LEU A 119 -3.42 2.59 6.32
CA LEU A 119 -2.08 2.21 5.90
C LEU A 119 -1.75 0.77 6.30
N SER A 120 -2.09 0.34 7.51
CA SER A 120 -1.94 -1.05 7.95
C SER A 120 -2.67 -2.03 7.04
N VAL A 121 -3.93 -1.76 6.71
CA VAL A 121 -4.72 -2.62 5.84
C VAL A 121 -4.11 -2.70 4.44
N ILE A 122 -3.64 -1.58 3.88
CA ILE A 122 -2.95 -1.55 2.57
C ILE A 122 -1.67 -2.40 2.59
N LEU A 123 -0.83 -2.24 3.60
CA LEU A 123 0.44 -2.95 3.68
C LEU A 123 0.23 -4.46 3.86
N ILE A 124 -0.70 -4.86 4.73
CA ILE A 124 -1.04 -6.27 4.95
C ILE A 124 -1.66 -6.87 3.68
N ALA A 125 -2.61 -6.17 3.05
CA ALA A 125 -3.21 -6.63 1.81
C ALA A 125 -2.18 -6.76 0.67
N GLY A 126 -1.21 -5.85 0.58
CA GLY A 126 -0.13 -5.93 -0.40
C GLY A 126 0.81 -7.12 -0.16
N LEU A 127 1.22 -7.33 1.09
CA LEU A 127 2.15 -8.42 1.46
C LEU A 127 1.53 -9.81 1.27
N PHE A 128 0.27 -9.99 1.68
CA PHE A 128 -0.36 -11.32 1.70
C PHE A 128 -1.37 -11.55 0.56
N GLY A 129 -1.85 -10.50 -0.10
CA GLY A 129 -2.87 -10.59 -1.15
C GLY A 129 -2.34 -10.90 -2.56
N SER A 130 -1.04 -10.73 -2.79
CA SER A 130 -0.41 -10.93 -4.10
C SER A 130 -0.60 -12.36 -4.63
N GLY A 131 -0.46 -13.36 -3.78
CA GLY A 131 -0.53 -14.78 -4.17
C GLY A 131 -1.92 -15.27 -4.60
N GLY A 132 -2.98 -14.54 -4.27
CA GLY A 132 -4.36 -14.89 -4.64
C GLY A 132 -4.85 -14.18 -5.90
N THR A 133 -4.06 -13.36 -6.58
CA THR A 133 -4.54 -12.65 -7.77
C THR A 133 -4.34 -13.53 -9.01
N VAL A 134 -5.44 -13.81 -9.71
CA VAL A 134 -5.41 -14.54 -10.99
C VAL A 134 -5.55 -13.54 -12.12
N ARG A 135 -4.59 -13.55 -13.05
CA ARG A 135 -4.60 -12.74 -14.27
C ARG A 135 -4.62 -13.65 -15.48
N THR A 136 -5.63 -13.46 -16.31
CA THR A 136 -5.83 -14.27 -17.51
C THR A 136 -6.12 -13.38 -18.69
N VAL A 137 -5.62 -13.77 -19.85
CA VAL A 137 -5.84 -13.11 -21.13
C VAL A 137 -6.76 -13.98 -21.96
N MET A 138 -7.83 -13.39 -22.48
CA MET A 138 -8.79 -14.02 -23.37
C MET A 138 -8.75 -13.30 -24.71
N ILE A 139 -8.73 -14.06 -25.81
CA ILE A 139 -8.85 -13.53 -27.16
C ILE A 139 -10.26 -13.86 -27.63
N ALA A 140 -11.11 -12.85 -27.75
CA ALA A 140 -12.50 -13.02 -28.16
C ALA A 140 -12.62 -12.79 -29.67
N MET A 141 -13.05 -13.83 -30.38
CA MET A 141 -13.34 -13.75 -31.81
C MET A 141 -14.77 -13.21 -32.03
N PRO A 142 -15.03 -12.47 -33.11
CA PRO A 142 -16.37 -11.97 -33.44
C PRO A 142 -17.42 -13.08 -33.48
N ASN A 143 -18.52 -12.88 -32.76
CA ASN A 143 -19.68 -13.76 -32.70
C ASN A 143 -19.40 -15.21 -32.26
N VAL A 144 -18.22 -15.49 -31.69
CA VAL A 144 -17.88 -16.80 -31.13
C VAL A 144 -17.96 -16.72 -29.60
N PRO A 145 -18.83 -17.52 -28.95
CA PRO A 145 -18.83 -17.63 -27.50
C PRO A 145 -17.59 -18.39 -27.03
N ASP A 146 -16.85 -17.80 -26.10
CA ASP A 146 -15.71 -18.45 -25.48
C ASP A 146 -15.68 -18.20 -23.96
N HIS A 147 -15.14 -19.14 -23.22
CA HIS A 147 -14.94 -19.09 -21.77
C HIS A 147 -13.50 -19.49 -21.38
N GLN A 148 -12.62 -19.73 -22.35
CA GLN A 148 -11.24 -20.10 -22.10
C GLN A 148 -10.36 -18.87 -22.07
N ALA A 149 -9.58 -18.73 -21.00
CA ALA A 149 -8.59 -17.67 -20.89
C ALA A 149 -7.24 -18.26 -20.49
N ARG A 150 -6.15 -17.69 -21.02
CA ARG A 150 -4.80 -18.15 -20.74
C ARG A 150 -4.24 -17.42 -19.53
N ASN A 151 -3.67 -18.14 -18.56
CA ASN A 151 -3.01 -17.52 -17.41
C ASN A 151 -1.73 -16.80 -17.85
N GLU A 152 -1.52 -15.56 -17.40
CA GLU A 152 -0.33 -14.77 -17.77
C GLU A 152 0.98 -15.36 -17.23
N VAL A 153 0.94 -16.09 -16.11
CA VAL A 153 2.12 -16.61 -15.41
C VAL A 153 2.38 -18.07 -15.80
N THR A 154 1.37 -18.92 -15.69
CA THR A 154 1.51 -20.36 -15.93
C THR A 154 1.37 -20.73 -17.40
N TYR A 155 0.83 -19.83 -18.23
CA TYR A 155 0.48 -20.08 -19.64
C TYR A 155 -0.56 -21.19 -19.88
N GLU A 156 -1.11 -21.77 -18.82
CA GLU A 156 -2.19 -22.76 -18.85
C GLU A 156 -3.55 -22.12 -19.15
N TYR A 157 -4.42 -22.88 -19.82
CA TYR A 157 -5.81 -22.48 -20.05
C TYR A 157 -6.63 -22.67 -18.78
N VAL A 158 -7.35 -21.61 -18.39
CA VAL A 158 -8.26 -21.56 -17.25
C VAL A 158 -9.65 -21.28 -17.79
N LYS A 159 -10.62 -22.09 -17.37
CA LYS A 159 -12.03 -21.88 -17.70
C LYS A 159 -12.61 -20.79 -16.79
N LEU A 160 -13.11 -19.71 -17.39
CA LEU A 160 -13.79 -18.62 -16.72
C LEU A 160 -15.21 -19.06 -16.28
N PRO A 161 -15.76 -18.44 -15.23
CA PRO A 161 -17.11 -18.75 -14.76
C PRO A 161 -18.22 -18.05 -15.57
N PHE A 162 -17.90 -17.48 -16.72
CA PHE A 162 -18.82 -16.83 -17.65
C PHE A 162 -18.34 -17.05 -19.08
N GLU A 163 -19.28 -17.05 -20.02
CA GLU A 163 -19.00 -17.02 -21.46
C GLU A 163 -19.06 -15.58 -21.95
N LEU A 164 -18.10 -15.22 -22.80
CA LEU A 164 -18.00 -13.90 -23.41
C LEU A 164 -18.04 -14.07 -24.93
N THR A 165 -18.97 -13.36 -25.56
CA THR A 165 -19.10 -13.28 -27.01
C THR A 165 -18.86 -11.84 -27.43
N LEU A 166 -17.91 -11.61 -28.33
CA LEU A 166 -17.70 -10.31 -28.95
C LEU A 166 -18.77 -10.07 -30.02
N ARG A 167 -19.56 -9.01 -29.91
CA ARG A 167 -20.57 -8.64 -30.91
C ARG A 167 -19.99 -7.71 -31.94
N ASP A 168 -19.46 -6.59 -31.47
CA ASP A 168 -18.87 -5.57 -32.30
C ASP A 168 -17.66 -4.94 -31.60
N PHE A 169 -16.75 -4.40 -32.39
CA PHE A 169 -15.57 -3.69 -31.91
C PHE A 169 -15.35 -2.41 -32.70
N SER A 170 -15.33 -1.30 -31.99
CA SER A 170 -14.98 0.01 -32.52
C SER A 170 -13.53 0.35 -32.19
N VAL A 171 -12.67 0.35 -33.21
CA VAL A 171 -11.26 0.78 -33.11
C VAL A 171 -11.18 2.25 -32.69
N TYR A 172 -12.06 3.11 -33.20
CA TYR A 172 -12.02 4.55 -32.93
C TYR A 172 -12.35 4.88 -31.48
N GLU A 173 -13.36 4.22 -30.92
CA GLU A 173 -13.76 4.42 -29.52
C GLU A 173 -12.96 3.53 -28.56
N TYR A 174 -12.17 2.59 -29.09
CA TYR A 174 -11.55 1.51 -28.33
C TYR A 174 -12.57 0.87 -27.38
N SER A 175 -13.69 0.43 -27.98
CA SER A 175 -14.77 -0.19 -27.23
C SER A 175 -15.26 -1.46 -27.92
N SER A 176 -15.59 -2.45 -27.10
CA SER A 176 -16.13 -3.74 -27.52
C SER A 176 -17.51 -3.91 -26.93
N GLU A 177 -18.48 -4.20 -27.77
CA GLU A 177 -19.79 -4.66 -27.34
C GLU A 177 -19.70 -6.16 -27.11
N VAL A 178 -19.95 -6.60 -25.88
CA VAL A 178 -19.85 -8.01 -25.50
C VAL A 178 -21.17 -8.50 -24.92
N THR A 179 -21.53 -9.72 -25.29
CA THR A 179 -22.57 -10.47 -24.59
C THR A 179 -21.89 -11.36 -23.54
N LEU A 180 -22.24 -11.16 -22.26
CA LEU A 180 -21.77 -11.99 -21.17
C LEU A 180 -22.89 -12.95 -20.77
N THR A 181 -22.63 -14.25 -20.84
CA THR A 181 -23.58 -15.30 -20.47
C THR A 181 -23.07 -16.02 -19.24
N LEU A 182 -23.86 -16.00 -18.17
CA LEU A 182 -23.56 -16.74 -16.94
C LEU A 182 -23.98 -18.21 -17.09
N PRO A 183 -23.42 -19.12 -16.27
CA PRO A 183 -23.79 -20.54 -16.26
C PRO A 183 -25.27 -20.80 -15.92
N ASP A 184 -25.96 -19.81 -15.33
CA ASP A 184 -27.38 -19.84 -15.03
C ASP A 184 -28.27 -19.47 -16.23
N GLY A 185 -27.67 -19.21 -17.40
CA GLY A 185 -28.36 -18.85 -18.64
C GLY A 185 -28.72 -17.37 -18.76
N ARG A 186 -28.38 -16.53 -17.76
CA ARG A 186 -28.59 -15.08 -17.88
C ARG A 186 -27.53 -14.48 -18.79
N SER A 187 -27.97 -13.81 -19.86
CA SER A 187 -27.12 -13.03 -20.75
C SER A 187 -27.34 -11.53 -20.53
N SER A 188 -26.25 -10.77 -20.43
CA SER A 188 -26.29 -9.30 -20.41
C SER A 188 -25.37 -8.76 -21.49
N GLU A 189 -25.87 -7.81 -22.27
CA GLU A 189 -25.06 -7.04 -23.21
C GLU A 189 -24.42 -5.86 -22.49
N ILE A 190 -23.09 -5.74 -22.64
CA ILE A 190 -22.29 -4.73 -21.96
C ILE A 190 -21.29 -4.16 -22.95
N LYS A 191 -21.18 -2.84 -22.97
CA LYS A 191 -20.10 -2.15 -23.66
C LYS A 191 -18.90 -2.04 -22.73
N ILE A 192 -17.80 -2.71 -23.09
CA ILE A 192 -16.51 -2.57 -22.42
C ILE A 192 -15.69 -1.56 -23.22
N ALA A 193 -15.19 -0.52 -22.57
CA ALA A 193 -14.37 0.48 -23.22
C ALA A 193 -13.10 0.77 -22.40
N VAL A 194 -12.17 1.51 -22.98
CA VAL A 194 -11.01 2.03 -22.24
C VAL A 194 -11.48 2.76 -20.99
N ASN A 195 -10.85 2.44 -19.85
CA ASN A 195 -11.22 2.94 -18.51
C ASN A 195 -12.63 2.58 -18.01
N HIS A 196 -13.40 1.79 -18.75
CA HIS A 196 -14.74 1.33 -18.38
C HIS A 196 -14.78 -0.20 -18.37
N PRO A 197 -14.19 -0.86 -17.35
CA PRO A 197 -14.18 -2.31 -17.24
C PRO A 197 -15.53 -2.87 -16.80
N ALA A 198 -15.86 -4.07 -17.28
CA ALA A 198 -17.01 -4.83 -16.78
C ALA A 198 -16.63 -5.64 -15.54
N LYS A 199 -17.61 -5.89 -14.67
CA LYS A 199 -17.46 -6.75 -13.49
C LYS A 199 -18.45 -7.90 -13.53
N VAL A 200 -17.95 -9.13 -13.44
CA VAL A 200 -18.77 -10.35 -13.34
C VAL A 200 -18.34 -11.14 -12.11
N GLY A 201 -19.18 -11.15 -11.08
CA GLY A 201 -18.81 -11.75 -9.79
C GLY A 201 -17.53 -11.12 -9.22
N SER A 202 -16.48 -11.92 -9.04
CA SER A 202 -15.16 -11.49 -8.56
C SER A 202 -14.18 -11.10 -9.68
N TRP A 203 -14.60 -11.17 -10.95
CA TRP A 203 -13.76 -10.90 -12.12
C TRP A 203 -13.99 -9.50 -12.66
N TRP A 204 -12.90 -8.80 -12.91
CA TRP A 204 -12.87 -7.57 -13.68
C TRP A 204 -12.37 -7.87 -15.09
N ILE A 205 -13.08 -7.37 -16.09
CA ILE A 205 -12.79 -7.59 -17.50
C ILE A 205 -12.39 -6.26 -18.10
N TYR A 206 -11.12 -6.17 -18.48
CA TYR A 206 -10.53 -4.98 -19.10
C TYR A 206 -10.30 -5.26 -20.57
N GLN A 207 -10.65 -4.31 -21.43
CA GLN A 207 -10.16 -4.31 -22.79
C GLN A 207 -8.70 -3.86 -22.77
N SER A 208 -7.80 -4.74 -23.21
CA SER A 208 -6.35 -4.46 -23.20
C SER A 208 -5.82 -4.13 -24.58
N ASP A 209 -6.28 -4.84 -25.61
CA ASP A 209 -5.72 -4.75 -26.96
C ASP A 209 -6.71 -5.34 -27.98
N TYR A 210 -6.33 -5.34 -29.25
CA TYR A 210 -7.05 -6.00 -30.33
C TYR A 210 -6.07 -6.62 -31.35
N LEU A 211 -6.51 -7.67 -32.01
CA LEU A 211 -5.88 -8.20 -33.21
C LEU A 211 -6.71 -7.77 -34.40
N SER A 212 -6.05 -7.22 -35.42
CA SER A 212 -6.66 -6.93 -36.71
C SER A 212 -6.13 -7.92 -37.75
N ASP A 213 -7.02 -8.68 -38.37
CA ASP A 213 -6.70 -9.37 -39.62
C ASP A 213 -7.08 -8.45 -40.80
N THR A 214 -6.09 -7.74 -41.33
CA THR A 214 -6.25 -6.80 -42.44
C THR A 214 -6.72 -7.49 -43.73
N GLU A 215 -6.51 -8.80 -43.86
CA GLU A 215 -6.88 -9.56 -45.07
C GLU A 215 -8.35 -10.02 -45.04
N ARG A 216 -8.88 -10.31 -43.86
CA ARG A 216 -10.29 -10.72 -43.67
C ARG A 216 -11.22 -9.59 -43.20
N GLY A 217 -10.65 -8.49 -42.73
CA GLY A 217 -11.42 -7.40 -42.10
C GLY A 217 -12.03 -7.81 -40.75
N GLU A 218 -11.52 -8.86 -40.12
CA GLU A 218 -11.99 -9.35 -38.83
C GLU A 218 -11.12 -8.78 -37.70
N PHE A 219 -11.79 -8.29 -36.64
CA PHE A 219 -11.13 -7.79 -35.44
C PHE A 219 -11.42 -8.71 -34.27
N ALA A 220 -10.38 -9.16 -33.56
CA ALA A 220 -10.54 -9.88 -32.31
C ALA A 220 -10.12 -8.98 -31.14
N SER A 221 -10.91 -8.95 -30.07
CA SER A 221 -10.61 -8.15 -28.89
C SER A 221 -9.84 -8.98 -27.86
N ILE A 222 -8.78 -8.42 -27.30
CA ILE A 222 -8.00 -9.03 -26.23
C ILE A 222 -8.48 -8.48 -24.89
N PHE A 223 -9.11 -9.34 -24.10
CA PHE A 223 -9.59 -9.03 -22.76
C PHE A 223 -8.64 -9.55 -21.69
N LYS A 224 -8.30 -8.68 -20.74
CA LYS A 224 -7.64 -9.05 -19.49
C LYS A 224 -8.69 -9.27 -18.42
N CYS A 225 -8.84 -10.52 -18.02
CA CYS A 225 -9.71 -10.92 -16.92
C CYS A 225 -8.87 -11.05 -15.65
N VAL A 226 -9.20 -10.27 -14.61
CA VAL A 226 -8.46 -10.22 -13.35
C VAL A 226 -9.39 -10.53 -12.19
N CYS A 227 -9.06 -11.57 -11.44
CA CYS A 227 -9.70 -11.87 -10.16
C CYS A 227 -8.73 -11.56 -9.02
N SER A 228 -9.08 -10.63 -8.14
CA SER A 228 -8.26 -10.27 -6.99
C SER A 228 -9.09 -10.19 -5.70
N PRO A 229 -8.82 -11.06 -4.70
CA PRO A 229 -9.68 -11.23 -3.53
C PRO A 229 -9.66 -10.02 -2.59
N LEU A 230 -8.50 -9.35 -2.46
CA LEU A 230 -8.32 -8.20 -1.55
C LEU A 230 -8.46 -6.85 -2.26
N SER A 231 -8.86 -6.82 -3.54
CA SER A 231 -9.00 -5.56 -4.28
C SER A 231 -10.05 -4.63 -3.68
N GLU A 232 -11.15 -5.18 -3.17
CA GLU A 232 -12.19 -4.41 -2.44
C GLU A 232 -11.63 -3.83 -1.14
N VAL A 233 -10.90 -4.64 -0.37
CA VAL A 233 -10.27 -4.23 0.89
C VAL A 233 -9.27 -3.09 0.65
N PHE A 234 -8.48 -3.20 -0.42
CA PHE A 234 -7.54 -2.17 -0.83
C PHE A 234 -8.26 -0.85 -1.16
N ARG A 235 -9.38 -0.90 -1.90
CA ARG A 235 -10.18 0.29 -2.20
C ARG A 235 -10.78 0.94 -0.96
N ILE A 236 -11.32 0.14 -0.04
CA ILE A 236 -11.86 0.65 1.23
C ILE A 236 -10.75 1.33 2.03
N ALA A 237 -9.56 0.74 2.09
CA ALA A 237 -8.43 1.32 2.80
C ALA A 237 -7.90 2.61 2.16
N LEU A 238 -7.90 2.72 0.83
CA LEU A 238 -7.58 3.97 0.13
C LEU A 238 -8.59 5.08 0.45
N TRP A 239 -9.90 4.77 0.41
CA TRP A 239 -10.93 5.71 0.82
C TRP A 239 -10.78 6.12 2.29
N LEU A 240 -10.44 5.17 3.16
CA LEU A 240 -10.18 5.44 4.57
C LEU A 240 -8.99 6.39 4.75
N LEU A 241 -7.89 6.21 4.01
CA LEU A 241 -6.74 7.12 4.02
C LEU A 241 -7.13 8.53 3.53
N LEU A 242 -7.93 8.62 2.47
CA LEU A 242 -8.39 9.89 1.93
C LEU A 242 -9.28 10.65 2.93
N VAL A 243 -10.28 9.97 3.50
CA VAL A 243 -11.17 10.54 4.51
C VAL A 243 -10.39 10.92 5.76
N SER A 244 -9.42 10.09 6.16
CA SER A 244 -8.49 10.40 7.24
C SER A 244 -7.73 11.70 6.99
N ALA A 245 -7.13 11.86 5.81
CA ALA A 245 -6.40 13.07 5.44
C ALA A 245 -7.31 14.31 5.48
N ALA A 246 -8.52 14.21 4.92
CA ALA A 246 -9.52 15.28 5.00
C ALA A 246 -9.87 15.61 6.46
N ALA A 247 -10.17 14.59 7.28
CA ALA A 247 -10.49 14.77 8.68
C ALA A 247 -9.36 15.45 9.48
N MET A 248 -8.10 15.12 9.20
CA MET A 248 -6.98 15.83 9.83
C MET A 248 -6.95 17.30 9.45
N VAL A 249 -7.14 17.64 8.17
CA VAL A 249 -7.13 19.04 7.72
C VAL A 249 -8.25 19.86 8.38
N PHE A 250 -9.47 19.30 8.47
CA PHE A 250 -10.63 20.02 8.99
C PHE A 250 -10.75 19.99 10.52
N PHE A 251 -10.37 18.90 11.20
CA PHE A 251 -10.54 18.76 12.65
C PHE A 251 -9.26 18.96 13.46
N ALA A 252 -8.07 18.73 12.89
CA ALA A 252 -6.82 18.99 13.60
C ALA A 252 -6.45 20.48 13.63
N GLY A 253 -7.29 21.34 13.03
CA GLY A 253 -7.33 22.79 13.20
C GLY A 253 -5.94 23.41 13.31
N PHE A 254 -5.40 23.87 12.18
CA PHE A 254 -4.23 24.74 12.12
C PHE A 254 -4.36 25.78 13.25
N LYS A 255 -3.69 25.55 14.38
CA LYS A 255 -3.46 26.55 15.42
C LYS A 255 -2.07 27.07 15.11
N PRO A 256 -1.91 28.03 14.18
CA PRO A 256 -0.64 28.71 14.06
C PRO A 256 -0.42 29.37 15.41
N SER A 257 0.54 28.86 16.18
CA SER A 257 1.07 29.58 17.33
C SER A 257 1.83 30.78 16.78
N PHE A 258 1.11 31.82 16.35
CA PHE A 258 1.69 33.15 16.32
C PHE A 258 2.02 33.47 17.76
N GLY A 259 3.29 33.26 18.12
CA GLY A 259 3.80 33.57 19.43
C GLY A 259 3.45 35.01 19.74
N LYS A 260 2.51 35.21 20.67
CA LYS A 260 2.41 36.50 21.35
C LYS A 260 3.73 36.67 22.10
N LYS A 261 4.69 37.36 21.48
CA LYS A 261 5.79 37.96 22.22
C LYS A 261 5.13 38.95 23.18
N GLY A 262 4.90 38.52 24.41
CA GLY A 262 4.69 39.45 25.53
C GLY A 262 5.89 40.40 25.59
N PRO A 263 5.71 41.62 26.09
CA PRO A 263 6.77 42.62 26.10
C PRO A 263 7.99 42.05 26.82
N LEU A 264 9.15 42.09 26.14
CA LEU A 264 10.42 41.68 26.71
C LEU A 264 10.66 42.49 27.99
N SER A 265 10.64 41.83 29.14
CA SER A 265 11.25 42.36 30.34
C SER A 265 12.77 42.34 30.13
N VAL A 266 13.34 43.50 29.79
CA VAL A 266 14.78 43.72 29.76
C VAL A 266 15.31 43.52 31.18
N LYS A 267 15.99 42.39 31.42
CA LYS A 267 16.87 42.25 32.58
C LYS A 267 18.10 43.12 32.32
N LEU A 268 18.27 44.22 33.07
CA LEU A 268 19.58 44.86 33.19
C LEU A 268 20.56 43.85 33.78
N GLN A 269 21.64 43.57 33.06
CA GLN A 269 22.82 42.90 33.59
C GLN A 269 23.71 43.97 34.23
N ASP A 270 23.61 44.11 35.54
CA ASP A 270 24.64 44.77 36.32
C ASP A 270 25.80 43.79 36.50
N GLY A 271 26.96 44.13 35.94
CA GLY A 271 28.14 43.27 35.93
C GLY A 271 29.38 43.97 35.40
N ALA A 272 29.66 45.19 35.87
CA ALA A 272 30.97 45.81 35.78
C ALA A 272 31.65 45.72 37.16
N ALA A 273 32.86 45.17 37.18
CA ALA A 273 33.66 44.89 38.37
C ALA A 273 33.95 46.15 39.22
N PRO A 274 33.90 46.06 40.56
CA PRO A 274 34.60 47.00 41.41
C PRO A 274 36.00 46.47 41.74
N LEU A 275 37.00 47.24 41.31
CA LEU A 275 38.34 47.22 41.88
C LEU A 275 38.28 47.65 43.36
N GLY A 276 38.96 46.91 44.22
CA GLY A 276 39.52 47.42 45.47
C GLY A 276 38.68 47.22 46.73
N CYS A 277 39.16 46.35 47.62
CA CYS A 277 39.76 46.74 48.90
C CYS A 277 39.68 45.53 49.85
N GLY A 278 40.80 44.83 50.01
CA GLY A 278 40.95 43.76 50.99
C GLY A 278 41.00 44.32 52.41
N THR A 279 40.47 43.55 53.35
CA THR A 279 40.72 43.75 54.78
C THR A 279 40.96 42.40 55.46
N PHE A 280 41.73 42.46 56.55
CA PHE A 280 42.30 41.43 57.43
C PHE A 280 43.78 41.08 57.17
N ASN A 281 44.66 41.06 58.16
CA ASN A 281 44.89 41.83 59.40
C ASN A 281 46.34 41.49 59.81
N GLU A 282 47.00 42.42 60.50
CA GLU A 282 48.19 42.31 61.37
C GLU A 282 49.16 41.10 61.33
N LYS A 283 50.45 41.49 61.24
CA LYS A 283 51.64 41.03 62.02
C LYS A 283 52.58 39.95 61.47
N GLU A 284 53.87 40.23 61.73
CA GLU A 284 55.09 39.38 61.72
C GLU A 284 55.65 38.95 60.36
N GLU A 285 56.96 38.91 60.08
CA GLU A 285 58.17 39.45 60.68
C GLU A 285 59.27 39.27 59.60
N ARG A 286 60.10 40.30 59.43
CA ARG A 286 61.56 40.22 59.17
C ARG A 286 62.14 38.87 58.68
N LEU A 287 62.59 38.82 57.42
CA LEU A 287 64.01 38.85 56.98
C LEU A 287 64.10 38.56 55.48
#